data_AF-A0A087XJ52-F1
#
_entry.id   AF-A0A087XJ52-F1
#
_cell.length_a   1.000
_cell.length_b   1.000
_cell.length_c   1.000
_cell.angle_alpha   90.00
_cell.angle_beta   90.00
_cell.angle_gamma   90.00
#
_symmetry.space_group_name_H-M   'P 1'
#
loop_
_entity.id
_entity.type
_entity.pdbx_description
1 polymer ?
#
loop_
_entity_poly.entity_id
_entity_poly.type
_entity_poly.pdbx_seq_one_letter_code
_entity_poly.pdbx_strand_id
1 'polypeptide(L)'
;MPFTRGKKNKEAAGTKASKVNAAASENQEEATQVKRSSSPPHGAPKKRTAFIDITNAHKVTISLPGRKRESAKKVEKKTNSASVLSKNQTNLQKSSSASSEGSPAEKERSDVEEEKKNEEPQKDDSSPAEEPVDVSSPAPRAVPAHIQRQPIPEEFDIDSDNSEDCYMCPEYAKDIFDYLKKREEKFVLSNYMDKQPYLSPDMRAILIDWLVEVQENFELFHETLYLAVKLTDHYLSKVPIHRDLLQLVGSTALLIACKFEERCPPPVEDFLYICDDAYKRPELISIEANILKTLSFDINIPIPYRFLRRYARCLNVGMDTLTLARFFCEMSLMEIDFVEERGSRLASACLLMALVTKNLGGWCPILQFHSGYQVSDLKPVVRKLHSILQAPSDDNLKTIRNKYSHKVFFEVASLPLVDINVLEKALASS
;
A
#
# COMPACT_ATOMS: atom_id res chain seq x y z
N MET A 1 -29.19 -60.73 -31.73
CA MET A 1 -28.39 -61.96 -32.01
C MET A 1 -27.97 -61.95 -33.47
N PRO A 2 -26.91 -62.66 -33.90
CA PRO A 2 -25.86 -63.36 -33.12
C PRO A 2 -24.81 -62.38 -32.54
N PHE A 3 -23.90 -62.64 -31.58
CA PHE A 3 -23.22 -63.84 -31.01
C PHE A 3 -22.05 -64.42 -31.83
N THR A 4 -20.89 -64.79 -31.29
CA THR A 4 -20.33 -64.92 -29.88
C THR A 4 -18.78 -64.72 -29.95
N ARG A 5 -17.88 -64.69 -28.94
CA ARG A 5 -17.74 -64.92 -27.46
C ARG A 5 -16.37 -64.26 -27.04
N GLY A 6 -15.96 -64.00 -25.79
CA GLY A 6 -16.57 -64.04 -24.45
C GLY A 6 -15.51 -64.00 -23.29
N LYS A 7 -15.98 -63.87 -22.02
CA LYS A 7 -15.29 -64.05 -20.70
C LYS A 7 -14.39 -62.92 -20.07
N LYS A 8 -14.93 -62.26 -19.03
CA LYS A 8 -14.53 -62.18 -17.59
C LYS A 8 -13.10 -62.67 -17.17
N ASN A 9 -12.43 -62.18 -16.09
CA ASN A 9 -12.92 -61.65 -14.79
C ASN A 9 -11.86 -60.91 -13.90
N LYS A 10 -12.34 -60.34 -12.77
CA LYS A 10 -11.73 -59.75 -11.54
C LYS A 10 -10.31 -60.12 -11.01
N GLU A 11 -9.63 -59.07 -10.47
CA GLU A 11 -8.98 -58.89 -9.13
C GLU A 11 -7.87 -59.81 -8.53
N ALA A 12 -6.74 -59.14 -8.21
CA ALA A 12 -6.10 -58.99 -6.87
C ALA A 12 -5.02 -59.97 -6.29
N ALA A 13 -4.18 -59.32 -5.46
CA ALA A 13 -3.37 -59.79 -4.33
C ALA A 13 -1.98 -60.46 -4.56
N GLY A 14 -1.00 -59.99 -3.78
CA GLY A 14 0.36 -60.54 -3.67
C GLY A 14 1.05 -59.98 -2.40
N THR A 15 0.84 -60.63 -1.27
CA THR A 15 1.12 -60.07 0.08
C THR A 15 2.49 -60.47 0.65
N LYS A 16 3.14 -59.58 1.38
CA LYS A 16 4.09 -59.92 2.47
C LYS A 16 3.70 -59.18 3.74
N ALA A 17 3.81 -59.85 4.88
CA ALA A 17 3.44 -59.31 6.19
C ALA A 17 4.32 -59.91 7.30
N SER A 18 4.60 -59.13 8.34
CA SER A 18 5.14 -59.60 9.60
C SER A 18 4.68 -58.71 10.77
N LYS A 19 4.31 -59.38 11.87
CA LYS A 19 3.77 -58.89 13.16
C LYS A 19 4.64 -57.77 13.79
N VAL A 20 4.15 -56.98 14.76
CA VAL A 20 3.92 -57.36 16.19
C VAL A 20 2.92 -56.41 16.90
N ASN A 21 2.18 -56.95 17.89
CA ASN A 21 1.42 -56.21 18.91
C ASN A 21 2.12 -56.31 20.29
N ALA A 22 2.14 -55.23 21.09
CA ALA A 22 2.27 -55.24 22.56
C ALA A 22 1.89 -53.84 23.13
N ALA A 23 1.72 -53.70 24.45
CA ALA A 23 1.25 -52.47 25.11
C ALA A 23 1.96 -52.18 26.46
N ALA A 24 1.85 -50.93 26.95
CA ALA A 24 2.03 -50.38 28.33
C ALA A 24 3.03 -51.06 29.32
N SER A 25 3.96 -50.34 29.99
CA SER A 25 3.64 -49.35 31.05
C SER A 25 4.86 -48.49 31.48
N GLU A 26 4.57 -47.38 32.19
CA GLU A 26 5.29 -46.72 33.31
C GLU A 26 6.80 -46.35 33.32
N ASN A 27 7.01 -45.04 33.56
CA ASN A 27 7.80 -44.39 34.64
C ASN A 27 9.21 -43.76 34.45
N GLN A 28 9.30 -42.57 35.10
CA GLN A 28 10.42 -41.79 35.64
C GLN A 28 11.39 -40.99 34.72
N GLU A 29 11.38 -39.66 34.98
CA GLU A 29 12.50 -38.70 35.20
C GLU A 29 13.75 -38.76 34.28
N GLU A 30 14.30 -37.65 33.76
CA GLU A 30 14.64 -36.39 34.45
C GLU A 30 14.45 -35.13 33.56
N ALA A 31 14.80 -33.93 34.05
CA ALA A 31 14.43 -32.65 33.44
C ALA A 31 15.57 -31.93 32.68
N THR A 32 15.22 -31.17 31.63
CA THR A 32 16.05 -30.04 31.15
C THR A 32 15.18 -28.95 30.52
N GLN A 33 15.34 -27.70 30.95
CA GLN A 33 14.51 -26.58 30.50
C GLN A 33 14.96 -26.01 29.14
N VAL A 34 14.28 -26.41 28.06
CA VAL A 34 14.39 -25.70 26.77
C VAL A 34 13.52 -24.44 26.82
N LYS A 35 14.15 -23.27 26.71
CA LYS A 35 13.44 -21.99 26.60
C LYS A 35 12.62 -21.97 25.30
N ARG A 36 11.30 -21.90 25.41
CA ARG A 36 10.41 -21.73 24.24
C ARG A 36 10.71 -20.40 23.55
N SER A 37 11.06 -20.45 22.28
CA SER A 37 10.96 -19.30 21.38
C SER A 37 9.49 -18.90 21.23
N SER A 38 9.21 -17.61 21.25
CA SER A 38 7.87 -17.07 21.04
C SER A 38 7.57 -16.97 19.55
N SER A 39 7.08 -18.06 18.95
CA SER A 39 6.43 -17.99 17.64
C SER A 39 5.24 -17.02 17.70
N PRO A 40 5.10 -16.08 16.75
CA PRO A 40 3.93 -15.21 16.69
C PRO A 40 2.63 -16.01 16.45
N PRO A 41 1.46 -15.49 16.87
CA PRO A 41 0.18 -16.00 16.40
C PRO A 41 0.04 -15.81 14.89
N HIS A 42 -0.80 -16.62 14.25
CA HIS A 42 -1.15 -16.46 12.84
C HIS A 42 -1.67 -15.05 12.56
N GLY A 43 -1.11 -14.38 11.55
CA GLY A 43 -1.51 -13.04 11.11
C GLY A 43 -0.65 -11.86 11.63
N ALA A 44 0.34 -12.09 12.49
CA ALA A 44 1.29 -11.04 12.86
C ALA A 44 2.28 -10.72 11.71
N PRO A 45 2.61 -9.45 11.44
CA PRO A 45 3.64 -9.07 10.46
C PRO A 45 4.99 -9.72 10.77
N LYS A 46 5.81 -9.98 9.74
CA LYS A 46 7.17 -10.49 9.94
C LYS A 46 8.05 -9.39 10.55
N LYS A 47 8.66 -9.68 11.70
CA LYS A 47 9.71 -8.82 12.28
C LYS A 47 11.02 -9.00 11.50
N ARG A 48 11.45 -7.94 10.81
CA ARG A 48 12.76 -7.83 10.17
C ARG A 48 13.14 -6.35 10.09
N THR A 49 14.33 -5.97 10.57
CA THR A 49 14.85 -4.62 10.34
C THR A 49 15.67 -4.58 9.07
N ALA A 50 15.64 -3.46 8.34
CA ALA A 50 16.27 -3.33 7.02
C ALA A 50 17.78 -3.62 6.99
N PHE A 51 18.46 -3.56 8.14
CA PHE A 51 19.92 -3.65 8.23
C PHE A 51 20.45 -4.78 9.14
N ILE A 52 19.62 -5.77 9.50
CA ILE A 52 20.03 -6.95 10.32
C ILE A 52 21.28 -7.62 9.74
N ASP A 53 21.24 -7.94 8.45
CA ASP A 53 22.24 -8.77 7.78
C ASP A 53 23.55 -8.00 7.47
N ILE A 54 23.51 -6.66 7.56
CA ILE A 54 24.53 -5.74 7.04
C ILE A 54 25.19 -4.94 8.18
N THR A 55 24.59 -4.90 9.37
CA THR A 55 25.15 -4.23 10.54
C THR A 55 25.28 -5.18 11.72
N ASN A 56 26.51 -5.32 12.24
CA ASN A 56 26.79 -5.96 13.54
C ASN A 56 26.32 -5.06 14.73
N ALA A 57 25.21 -4.34 14.58
CA ALA A 57 24.72 -3.30 15.47
C ALA A 57 23.80 -3.83 16.58
N HIS A 58 24.21 -4.93 17.24
CA HIS A 58 23.52 -5.40 18.43
C HIS A 58 23.69 -4.38 19.58
N LYS A 59 22.63 -3.58 19.82
CA LYS A 59 22.47 -2.59 20.91
C LYS A 59 23.38 -1.35 20.82
N VAL A 60 22.93 -0.36 20.05
CA VAL A 60 23.38 1.04 20.20
C VAL A 60 22.27 1.85 20.90
N THR A 61 22.50 2.28 22.14
CA THR A 61 21.57 3.17 22.84
C THR A 61 21.74 4.61 22.35
N ILE A 62 20.82 5.09 21.54
CA ILE A 62 20.81 6.48 21.05
C ILE A 62 20.76 7.44 22.24
N SER A 63 21.63 8.45 22.23
CA SER A 63 21.61 9.56 23.20
C SER A 63 21.65 10.91 22.46
N LEU A 64 20.59 11.70 22.64
CA LEU A 64 20.43 12.99 21.97
C LEU A 64 21.33 14.06 22.62
N PRO A 65 22.05 14.88 21.84
CA PRO A 65 22.96 15.90 22.37
C PRO A 65 22.18 17.12 22.90
N GLY A 66 21.74 17.06 24.16
CA GLY A 66 20.72 18.02 24.66
C GLY A 66 20.75 18.44 26.13
N ARG A 67 21.74 18.06 26.96
CA ARG A 67 21.91 18.62 28.32
C ARG A 67 23.33 18.41 28.87
N LYS A 68 23.88 19.41 29.56
CA LYS A 68 25.14 19.28 30.32
C LYS A 68 24.91 18.47 31.60
N ARG A 69 25.96 17.78 32.06
CA ARG A 69 25.97 16.92 33.26
C ARG A 69 25.90 17.74 34.55
N GLU A 70 25.28 17.15 35.57
CA GLU A 70 25.85 17.11 36.91
C GLU A 70 26.06 15.64 37.33
N SER A 71 26.86 15.39 38.37
CA SER A 71 27.36 14.05 38.71
C SER A 71 27.28 13.74 40.21
N ALA A 72 26.54 12.69 40.57
CA ALA A 72 26.53 12.10 41.91
C ALA A 72 27.05 10.65 41.88
N LYS A 73 27.66 10.18 42.99
CA LYS A 73 28.27 8.84 43.12
C LYS A 73 27.62 8.02 44.23
N LYS A 74 27.49 6.71 44.01
CA LYS A 74 27.08 5.66 44.99
C LYS A 74 25.63 5.84 45.51
N VAL A 75 24.97 4.87 46.14
CA VAL A 75 25.40 3.61 46.82
C VAL A 75 24.51 2.43 46.41
N GLU A 76 25.07 1.23 46.27
CA GLU A 76 24.28 -0.01 46.17
C GLU A 76 23.78 -0.46 47.55
N LYS A 77 22.52 -0.93 47.66
CA LYS A 77 22.11 -1.72 48.82
C LYS A 77 21.03 -2.75 48.45
N LYS A 78 21.31 -4.03 48.72
CA LYS A 78 20.35 -5.14 48.63
C LYS A 78 19.53 -5.24 49.93
N THR A 79 18.25 -5.55 49.80
CA THR A 79 17.47 -6.39 50.75
C THR A 79 16.24 -6.95 50.05
N ASN A 80 15.60 -7.98 50.63
CA ASN A 80 14.71 -8.89 49.91
C ASN A 80 13.21 -8.76 50.31
N SER A 81 12.36 -9.30 49.41
CA SER A 81 11.18 -10.16 49.70
C SER A 81 9.86 -9.58 50.30
N ALA A 82 8.79 -10.36 50.02
CA ALA A 82 7.47 -10.42 50.68
C ALA A 82 6.30 -9.55 50.15
N SER A 83 5.61 -10.10 49.14
CA SER A 83 4.14 -10.33 49.04
C SER A 83 3.15 -9.65 50.01
N VAL A 84 1.99 -9.22 49.47
CA VAL A 84 0.64 -9.86 49.67
C VAL A 84 -0.44 -9.15 48.82
N LEU A 85 -1.56 -9.85 48.52
CA LEU A 85 -2.72 -9.37 47.73
C LEU A 85 -3.99 -9.20 48.59
N SER A 86 -4.61 -8.01 48.58
CA SER A 86 -6.05 -7.75 48.85
C SER A 86 -6.34 -6.25 48.58
N LYS A 87 -7.28 -5.83 47.71
CA LYS A 87 -8.76 -5.94 47.67
C LYS A 87 -9.54 -4.87 48.46
N ASN A 88 -10.30 -4.08 47.68
CA ASN A 88 -11.66 -3.56 47.92
C ASN A 88 -11.93 -2.29 48.78
N GLN A 89 -12.28 -1.21 48.04
CA GLN A 89 -13.59 -0.51 48.06
C GLN A 89 -14.12 0.20 49.34
N THR A 90 -14.31 1.53 49.19
CA THR A 90 -15.48 2.34 49.64
C THR A 90 -15.70 2.54 51.17
N ASN A 91 -16.50 3.48 51.70
CA ASN A 91 -17.40 4.49 51.11
C ASN A 91 -17.61 5.73 52.05
N LEU A 92 -18.60 6.58 51.74
CA LEU A 92 -19.23 7.68 52.54
C LEU A 92 -18.42 9.00 52.63
N GLN A 93 -18.83 10.09 51.99
CA GLN A 93 -20.05 10.93 52.17
C GLN A 93 -19.99 11.91 53.37
N LYS A 94 -20.33 13.18 53.10
CA LYS A 94 -21.13 14.01 54.00
C LYS A 94 -22.04 14.96 53.22
N SER A 95 -23.25 15.17 53.73
CA SER A 95 -24.33 16.00 53.17
C SER A 95 -24.35 17.39 53.88
N SER A 96 -25.35 18.29 53.80
CA SER A 96 -26.74 18.33 53.26
C SER A 96 -27.31 19.76 53.39
N SER A 97 -28.28 20.15 52.55
CA SER A 97 -29.34 21.12 52.91
C SER A 97 -30.59 20.95 52.02
N ALA A 98 -31.75 21.34 52.54
CA ALA A 98 -33.14 21.01 52.11
C ALA A 98 -34.02 22.31 52.11
N SER A 99 -35.28 22.42 51.66
CA SER A 99 -36.24 21.68 50.78
C SER A 99 -37.54 22.52 50.61
N SER A 100 -38.55 22.00 49.89
CA SER A 100 -40.00 22.39 49.83
C SER A 100 -40.43 23.45 48.77
N GLU A 101 -41.65 23.44 48.16
CA GLU A 101 -42.73 22.42 48.08
C GLU A 101 -43.74 22.66 46.91
N GLY A 102 -44.40 21.60 46.41
CA GLY A 102 -45.60 21.61 45.51
C GLY A 102 -45.38 21.99 44.02
N SER A 103 -46.14 21.50 43.00
CA SER A 103 -47.19 20.46 42.90
C SER A 103 -47.28 19.92 41.43
N PRO A 104 -47.97 18.79 41.10
CA PRO A 104 -47.50 17.86 40.06
C PRO A 104 -48.45 17.51 38.88
N ALA A 105 -48.01 16.53 38.06
CA ALA A 105 -48.76 15.61 37.16
C ALA A 105 -48.99 16.08 35.69
N GLU A 106 -48.97 15.23 34.65
CA GLU A 106 -48.71 13.76 34.59
C GLU A 106 -48.13 13.27 33.23
N LYS A 107 -47.82 11.97 33.12
CA LYS A 107 -47.49 11.20 31.89
C LYS A 107 -48.74 10.35 31.47
N GLU A 108 -48.79 9.37 30.56
CA GLU A 108 -47.81 8.46 29.91
C GLU A 108 -48.46 7.61 28.77
N ARG A 109 -47.70 6.67 28.17
CA ARG A 109 -48.07 5.35 27.58
C ARG A 109 -48.17 5.15 26.06
N SER A 110 -48.30 3.86 25.69
CA SER A 110 -47.60 3.21 24.58
C SER A 110 -48.26 1.87 24.15
N ASP A 111 -48.24 1.62 22.83
CA ASP A 111 -48.08 0.33 22.11
C ASP A 111 -49.05 -0.88 22.24
N VAL A 112 -49.05 -1.66 21.14
CA VAL A 112 -49.53 -3.06 20.91
C VAL A 112 -50.96 -3.25 20.35
N GLU A 113 -51.12 -4.32 19.57
CA GLU A 113 -52.11 -4.57 18.48
C GLU A 113 -53.19 -5.63 18.82
N GLU A 114 -54.34 -5.66 18.10
CA GLU A 114 -54.73 -6.76 17.17
C GLU A 114 -56.21 -6.75 16.67
N GLU A 115 -56.41 -7.30 15.46
CA GLU A 115 -57.58 -8.04 14.89
C GLU A 115 -59.05 -7.49 14.87
N LYS A 116 -59.46 -7.01 13.68
CA LYS A 116 -60.68 -7.35 12.88
C LYS A 116 -62.10 -7.41 13.51
N LYS A 117 -63.05 -6.59 12.95
CA LYS A 117 -64.14 -7.06 12.02
C LYS A 117 -65.05 -5.93 11.45
N ASN A 118 -65.83 -6.33 10.42
CA ASN A 118 -66.87 -5.66 9.60
C ASN A 118 -67.89 -4.79 10.41
N GLU A 119 -68.69 -3.86 9.85
CA GLU A 119 -69.53 -3.91 8.62
C GLU A 119 -69.70 -2.56 7.86
N GLU A 120 -70.45 -2.60 6.75
CA GLU A 120 -70.67 -1.55 5.71
C GLU A 120 -72.00 -0.74 5.92
N PRO A 121 -72.55 0.00 4.93
CA PRO A 121 -72.05 1.23 4.26
C PRO A 121 -73.09 2.38 4.21
N GLN A 122 -72.68 3.62 3.82
CA GLN A 122 -73.62 4.53 3.13
C GLN A 122 -72.99 5.63 2.23
N LYS A 123 -73.05 5.37 0.92
CA LYS A 123 -73.26 6.21 -0.28
C LYS A 123 -72.93 7.73 -0.34
N ASP A 124 -72.19 8.03 -1.42
CA ASP A 124 -72.49 8.98 -2.52
C ASP A 124 -72.86 10.46 -2.21
N ASP A 125 -71.94 11.38 -2.52
CA ASP A 125 -72.10 12.25 -3.70
C ASP A 125 -70.71 12.57 -4.32
N SER A 126 -70.64 13.33 -5.41
CA SER A 126 -69.60 13.16 -6.44
C SER A 126 -69.12 14.44 -7.15
N SER A 127 -67.98 14.29 -7.85
CA SER A 127 -67.30 15.24 -8.76
C SER A 127 -66.51 16.41 -8.13
N PRO A 128 -65.49 16.94 -8.83
CA PRO A 128 -64.64 16.34 -9.87
C PRO A 128 -63.15 16.29 -9.43
N ALA A 129 -62.34 15.48 -10.13
CA ALA A 129 -60.89 15.39 -9.87
C ALA A 129 -60.13 16.53 -10.57
N GLU A 130 -59.10 17.07 -9.90
CA GLU A 130 -58.07 17.88 -10.57
C GLU A 130 -57.06 16.98 -11.31
N GLU A 131 -56.61 17.42 -12.48
CA GLU A 131 -55.60 16.70 -13.26
C GLU A 131 -54.20 16.83 -12.64
N PRO A 132 -53.34 15.80 -12.71
CA PRO A 132 -51.98 15.90 -12.20
C PRO A 132 -51.16 16.89 -13.05
N VAL A 133 -50.71 17.97 -12.42
CA VAL A 133 -49.87 18.98 -13.07
C VAL A 133 -48.57 18.36 -13.60
N ASP A 134 -48.31 18.57 -14.89
CA ASP A 134 -47.09 18.11 -15.56
C ASP A 134 -45.84 18.76 -14.93
N VAL A 135 -45.04 17.96 -14.24
CA VAL A 135 -43.76 18.40 -13.66
C VAL A 135 -42.71 18.40 -14.77
N SER A 136 -42.81 19.40 -15.65
CA SER A 136 -41.87 19.61 -16.74
C SER A 136 -40.43 19.59 -16.21
N SER A 137 -39.62 18.62 -16.67
CA SER A 137 -38.24 18.45 -16.21
C SER A 137 -37.47 19.78 -16.25
N PRO A 138 -36.78 20.18 -15.17
CA PRO A 138 -36.09 21.46 -15.12
C PRO A 138 -35.05 21.53 -16.24
N ALA A 139 -35.12 22.59 -17.04
CA ALA A 139 -34.27 22.77 -18.23
C ALA A 139 -32.78 22.58 -17.87
N PRO A 140 -32.00 21.88 -18.73
CA PRO A 140 -30.62 21.52 -18.41
C PRO A 140 -29.80 22.77 -18.12
N ARG A 141 -29.35 22.91 -16.86
CA ARG A 141 -28.48 24.02 -16.45
C ARG A 141 -27.19 23.94 -17.24
N ALA A 142 -26.87 25.00 -17.98
CA ALA A 142 -25.63 25.06 -18.75
C ALA A 142 -24.42 24.80 -17.84
N VAL A 143 -23.63 23.78 -18.18
CA VAL A 143 -22.45 23.37 -17.41
C VAL A 143 -21.47 24.54 -17.35
N PRO A 144 -21.01 24.98 -16.16
CA PRO A 144 -20.05 26.07 -16.03
C PRO A 144 -18.77 25.81 -16.83
N ALA A 145 -18.17 26.86 -17.42
CA ALA A 145 -17.03 26.70 -18.33
C ALA A 145 -15.76 26.06 -17.70
N HIS A 146 -15.67 25.94 -16.37
CA HIS A 146 -14.60 25.22 -15.66
C HIS A 146 -14.94 23.75 -15.33
N ILE A 147 -16.14 23.31 -15.69
CA ILE A 147 -16.65 21.92 -15.63
C ILE A 147 -16.88 21.39 -17.06
N GLN A 148 -16.80 22.25 -18.08
CA GLN A 148 -16.84 21.85 -19.48
C GLN A 148 -15.55 21.09 -19.84
N ARG A 149 -15.71 19.78 -20.03
CA ARG A 149 -14.71 18.84 -20.52
C ARG A 149 -13.92 19.43 -21.71
N GLN A 150 -12.59 19.39 -21.66
CA GLN A 150 -11.76 19.85 -22.76
C GLN A 150 -12.11 19.11 -24.08
N PRO A 151 -12.08 19.77 -25.24
CA PRO A 151 -12.27 19.10 -26.52
C PRO A 151 -11.08 18.18 -26.81
N ILE A 152 -11.35 16.87 -26.85
CA ILE A 152 -10.40 15.82 -27.22
C ILE A 152 -10.89 15.24 -28.57
N PRO A 153 -10.02 15.00 -29.56
CA PRO A 153 -10.41 14.28 -30.78
C PRO A 153 -10.93 12.87 -30.45
N GLU A 154 -11.94 12.40 -31.17
CA GLU A 154 -12.65 11.13 -30.88
C GLU A 154 -11.69 9.93 -30.85
N GLU A 155 -10.66 9.92 -31.72
CA GLU A 155 -9.62 8.90 -31.78
C GLU A 155 -8.66 8.88 -30.57
N PHE A 156 -8.73 9.89 -29.69
CA PHE A 156 -7.95 10.00 -28.45
C PHE A 156 -8.84 10.07 -27.21
N ASP A 157 -10.17 10.01 -27.32
CA ASP A 157 -11.05 9.99 -26.16
C ASP A 157 -11.10 8.59 -25.54
N ILE A 158 -10.52 8.45 -24.34
CA ILE A 158 -10.47 7.19 -23.59
C ILE A 158 -11.36 7.21 -22.33
N ASP A 159 -12.21 8.24 -22.20
CA ASP A 159 -13.13 8.40 -21.07
C ASP A 159 -14.61 8.55 -21.51
N SER A 160 -14.88 8.68 -22.82
CA SER A 160 -16.21 8.66 -23.45
C SER A 160 -17.08 7.49 -22.99
N ASP A 161 -16.54 6.27 -23.01
CA ASP A 161 -17.21 5.04 -22.56
C ASP A 161 -17.67 5.07 -21.09
N ASN A 162 -17.15 6.01 -20.30
CA ASN A 162 -17.48 6.19 -18.89
C ASN A 162 -18.20 7.53 -18.62
N SER A 163 -18.79 8.17 -19.65
CA SER A 163 -19.49 9.48 -19.54
C SER A 163 -20.50 9.56 -18.39
N GLU A 164 -21.25 8.48 -18.16
CA GLU A 164 -22.29 8.37 -17.13
C GLU A 164 -21.79 7.88 -15.77
N ASP A 165 -20.51 7.49 -15.65
CA ASP A 165 -19.93 6.95 -14.41
C ASP A 165 -19.38 8.08 -13.53
N CYS A 166 -20.19 8.51 -12.58
CA CYS A 166 -19.84 9.55 -11.62
C CYS A 166 -18.65 9.21 -10.70
N TYR A 167 -18.21 7.95 -10.63
CA TYR A 167 -16.99 7.56 -9.91
C TYR A 167 -15.71 7.68 -10.77
N MET A 168 -15.84 7.81 -12.09
CA MET A 168 -14.71 7.95 -13.02
C MET A 168 -14.33 9.40 -13.33
N CYS A 169 -15.26 10.36 -13.14
CA CYS A 169 -15.06 11.79 -13.41
C CYS A 169 -14.44 12.07 -14.82
N PRO A 170 -15.05 11.53 -15.90
CA PRO A 170 -14.51 11.59 -17.26
C PRO A 170 -14.36 13.00 -17.82
N GLU A 171 -15.08 13.98 -17.25
CA GLU A 171 -15.03 15.40 -17.59
C GLU A 171 -13.76 16.09 -17.08
N TYR A 172 -13.24 15.66 -15.93
CA TYR A 172 -12.00 16.19 -15.33
C TYR A 172 -10.76 15.35 -15.63
N ALA A 173 -10.93 14.14 -16.20
CA ALA A 173 -9.86 13.16 -16.33
C ALA A 173 -8.60 13.71 -17.04
N LYS A 174 -8.76 14.52 -18.10
CA LYS A 174 -7.62 15.17 -18.77
C LYS A 174 -6.98 16.27 -17.90
N ASP A 175 -7.77 17.18 -17.34
CA ASP A 175 -7.28 18.27 -16.48
C ASP A 175 -6.50 17.76 -15.26
N ILE A 176 -6.92 16.63 -14.68
CA ILE A 176 -6.21 15.97 -13.58
C ILE A 176 -4.81 15.52 -14.01
N PHE A 177 -4.67 14.88 -15.18
CA PHE A 177 -3.36 14.41 -15.65
C PHE A 177 -2.47 15.53 -16.19
N ASP A 178 -3.04 16.57 -16.82
CA ASP A 178 -2.34 17.80 -17.17
C ASP A 178 -1.82 18.52 -15.92
N TYR A 179 -2.63 18.61 -14.85
CA TYR A 179 -2.22 19.14 -13.55
C TYR A 179 -1.10 18.32 -12.92
N LEU A 180 -1.20 16.98 -12.90
CA LEU A 180 -0.17 16.10 -12.36
C LEU A 180 1.16 16.24 -13.13
N LYS A 181 1.14 16.28 -14.47
CA LYS A 181 2.33 16.50 -15.31
C LYS A 181 2.92 17.90 -15.14
N LYS A 182 2.09 18.93 -14.95
CA LYS A 182 2.57 20.29 -14.59
C LYS A 182 3.13 20.36 -13.16
N ARG A 183 2.66 19.50 -12.27
CA ARG A 183 3.04 19.48 -10.85
C ARG A 183 4.34 18.74 -10.58
N GLU A 184 4.64 17.66 -11.31
CA GLU A 184 5.86 16.87 -11.08
C GLU A 184 7.15 17.68 -11.35
N GLU A 185 7.09 18.74 -12.16
CA GLU A 185 8.19 19.70 -12.36
C GLU A 185 8.69 20.32 -11.04
N LYS A 186 7.83 20.45 -10.01
CA LYS A 186 8.23 20.91 -8.66
C LYS A 186 8.97 19.85 -7.85
N PHE A 187 8.91 18.59 -8.27
CA PHE A 187 9.36 17.40 -7.56
C PHE A 187 10.46 16.64 -8.33
N VAL A 188 11.02 17.24 -9.37
CA VAL A 188 12.28 16.77 -9.98
C VAL A 188 13.40 16.97 -8.96
N LEU A 189 14.17 15.91 -8.71
CA LEU A 189 15.36 15.93 -7.85
C LEU A 189 16.63 15.86 -8.71
N SER A 190 17.76 16.31 -8.14
CA SER A 190 19.06 15.82 -8.57
C SER A 190 19.39 14.54 -7.80
N ASN A 191 20.35 13.75 -8.28
CA ASN A 191 21.08 12.84 -7.41
C ASN A 191 21.59 13.64 -6.20
N TYR A 192 21.31 13.12 -5.01
CA TYR A 192 21.58 13.79 -3.74
C TYR A 192 22.56 13.00 -2.86
N MET A 193 23.08 11.87 -3.34
CA MET A 193 23.93 11.01 -2.53
C MET A 193 25.24 11.70 -2.10
N ASP A 194 25.78 12.59 -2.94
CA ASP A 194 26.92 13.45 -2.62
C ASP A 194 26.67 14.38 -1.40
N LYS A 195 25.40 14.60 -1.03
CA LYS A 195 24.97 15.39 0.14
C LYS A 195 24.76 14.52 1.39
N GLN A 196 24.97 13.21 1.30
CA GLN A 196 24.72 12.22 2.35
C GLN A 196 26.03 11.55 2.82
N PRO A 197 26.82 12.20 3.70
CA PRO A 197 28.18 11.74 4.07
C PRO A 197 28.23 10.42 4.88
N TYR A 198 27.10 9.78 5.16
CA TYR A 198 26.99 8.56 5.96
C TYR A 198 26.27 7.39 5.27
N LEU A 199 25.72 7.62 4.07
CA LEU A 199 24.88 6.68 3.32
C LEU A 199 25.52 6.32 1.96
N SER A 200 25.01 5.28 1.31
CA SER A 200 25.34 4.91 -0.08
C SER A 200 24.07 4.65 -0.90
N PRO A 201 24.14 4.56 -2.24
CA PRO A 201 23.02 4.11 -3.07
C PRO A 201 22.48 2.76 -2.63
N ASP A 202 23.37 1.82 -2.29
CA ASP A 202 23.01 0.48 -1.80
C ASP A 202 22.21 0.56 -0.49
N MET A 203 22.59 1.42 0.46
CA MET A 203 21.80 1.62 1.70
C MET A 203 20.38 2.15 1.42
N ARG A 204 20.19 2.94 0.36
CA ARG A 204 18.86 3.36 -0.12
C ARG A 204 18.13 2.19 -0.79
N ALA A 205 18.79 1.41 -1.63
CA ALA A 205 18.19 0.23 -2.28
C ALA A 205 17.71 -0.81 -1.26
N ILE A 206 18.52 -1.10 -0.23
CA ILE A 206 18.20 -1.97 0.91
C ILE A 206 16.97 -1.47 1.68
N LEU A 207 16.90 -0.16 1.95
CA LEU A 207 15.71 0.44 2.57
C LEU A 207 14.45 0.23 1.71
N ILE A 208 14.56 0.37 0.39
CA ILE A 208 13.42 0.31 -0.52
C ILE A 208 12.94 -1.13 -0.75
N ASP A 209 13.84 -2.11 -0.84
CA ASP A 209 13.48 -3.54 -0.87
C ASP A 209 12.76 -3.95 0.43
N TRP A 210 13.22 -3.45 1.58
CA TRP A 210 12.50 -3.62 2.86
C TRP A 210 11.14 -2.91 2.89
N LEU A 211 11.02 -1.70 2.34
CA LEU A 211 9.72 -1.00 2.26
C LEU A 211 8.72 -1.74 1.35
N VAL A 212 9.18 -2.51 0.36
CA VAL A 212 8.32 -3.43 -0.41
C VAL A 212 7.87 -4.60 0.46
N GLU A 213 8.77 -5.19 1.27
CA GLU A 213 8.41 -6.26 2.23
C GLU A 213 7.33 -5.76 3.21
N VAL A 214 7.44 -4.51 3.68
CA VAL A 214 6.43 -3.87 4.55
C VAL A 214 5.12 -3.58 3.80
N GLN A 215 5.17 -3.13 2.55
CA GLN A 215 3.98 -2.90 1.72
C GLN A 215 3.18 -4.19 1.51
N GLU A 216 3.84 -5.32 1.28
CA GLU A 216 3.18 -6.63 1.21
C GLU A 216 2.66 -7.11 2.57
N ASN A 217 3.47 -7.03 3.64
CA ASN A 217 3.08 -7.47 4.99
C ASN A 217 1.90 -6.69 5.60
N PHE A 218 1.64 -5.46 5.13
CA PHE A 218 0.51 -4.62 5.55
C PHE A 218 -0.61 -4.50 4.47
N GLU A 219 -0.49 -5.22 3.35
CA GLU A 219 -1.45 -5.19 2.21
C GLU A 219 -1.74 -3.77 1.64
N LEU A 220 -0.81 -2.83 1.80
CA LEU A 220 -0.98 -1.41 1.43
C LEU A 220 -1.11 -1.22 -0.08
N PHE A 221 -1.72 -0.11 -0.50
CA PHE A 221 -1.77 0.27 -1.92
C PHE A 221 -0.37 0.49 -2.49
N HIS A 222 -0.24 0.26 -3.80
CA HIS A 222 1.02 0.50 -4.51
C HIS A 222 1.36 2.00 -4.49
N GLU A 223 0.37 2.85 -4.70
CA GLU A 223 0.44 4.30 -4.59
C GLU A 223 1.14 4.75 -3.29
N THR A 224 0.80 4.12 -2.16
CA THR A 224 1.37 4.37 -0.82
C THR A 224 2.89 4.11 -0.78
N LEU A 225 3.37 3.02 -1.37
CA LEU A 225 4.81 2.73 -1.48
C LEU A 225 5.55 3.75 -2.38
N TYR A 226 5.00 4.06 -3.56
CA TYR A 226 5.61 5.06 -4.45
C TYR A 226 5.71 6.44 -3.80
N LEU A 227 4.69 6.83 -3.02
CA LEU A 227 4.70 8.07 -2.26
C LEU A 227 5.72 8.02 -1.12
N ALA A 228 5.81 6.92 -0.37
CA ALA A 228 6.78 6.73 0.71
C ALA A 228 8.24 6.85 0.23
N VAL A 229 8.56 6.27 -0.93
CA VAL A 229 9.89 6.39 -1.55
C VAL A 229 10.17 7.84 -1.96
N LYS A 230 9.24 8.51 -2.66
CA LYS A 230 9.44 9.93 -3.02
C LYS A 230 9.57 10.83 -1.78
N LEU A 231 8.77 10.63 -0.73
CA LEU A 231 8.90 11.38 0.54
C LEU A 231 10.27 11.16 1.20
N THR A 232 10.79 9.93 1.16
CA THR A 232 12.14 9.58 1.65
C THR A 232 13.21 10.31 0.84
N ASP A 233 13.18 10.21 -0.50
CA ASP A 233 14.13 10.86 -1.40
C ASP A 233 14.11 12.39 -1.26
N HIS A 234 12.93 13.00 -1.20
CA HIS A 234 12.78 14.44 -1.02
C HIS A 234 13.24 14.93 0.36
N TYR A 235 13.16 14.11 1.41
CA TYR A 235 13.72 14.44 2.72
C TYR A 235 15.25 14.29 2.73
N LEU A 236 15.79 13.20 2.20
CA LEU A 236 17.23 12.95 2.09
C LEU A 236 17.93 13.95 1.15
N SER A 237 17.25 14.50 0.15
CA SER A 237 17.81 15.58 -0.69
C SER A 237 18.07 16.90 0.06
N LYS A 238 17.51 17.06 1.28
CA LYS A 238 17.55 18.28 2.10
C LYS A 238 18.24 18.09 3.46
N VAL A 239 18.23 16.90 4.04
CA VAL A 239 18.70 16.64 5.42
C VAL A 239 19.71 15.50 5.43
N PRO A 240 20.98 15.73 5.83
CA PRO A 240 21.95 14.65 6.06
C PRO A 240 21.49 13.70 7.18
N ILE A 241 21.48 12.40 6.92
CA ILE A 241 21.01 11.37 7.85
C ILE A 241 22.11 10.34 8.12
N HIS A 242 22.25 9.92 9.37
CA HIS A 242 23.16 8.83 9.75
C HIS A 242 22.50 7.47 9.51
N ARG A 243 23.26 6.45 9.13
CA ARG A 243 22.75 5.14 8.71
C ARG A 243 21.74 4.50 9.69
N ASP A 244 21.98 4.63 11.00
CA ASP A 244 21.14 4.02 12.05
C ASP A 244 19.74 4.65 12.15
N LEU A 245 19.53 5.82 11.53
CA LEU A 245 18.26 6.52 11.44
C LEU A 245 17.58 6.34 10.06
N LEU A 246 18.24 5.73 9.06
CA LEU A 246 17.70 5.61 7.71
C LEU A 246 16.42 4.75 7.67
N GLN A 247 16.38 3.66 8.43
CA GLN A 247 15.15 2.85 8.54
C GLN A 247 14.03 3.63 9.24
N LEU A 248 14.33 4.37 10.31
CA LEU A 248 13.33 5.21 10.98
C LEU A 248 12.76 6.28 10.03
N VAL A 249 13.60 6.90 9.20
CA VAL A 249 13.17 7.86 8.17
C VAL A 249 12.23 7.20 7.15
N GLY A 250 12.61 6.07 6.55
CA GLY A 250 11.78 5.37 5.57
C GLY A 250 10.46 4.82 6.15
N SER A 251 10.52 4.21 7.33
CA SER A 251 9.35 3.73 8.08
C SER A 251 8.37 4.87 8.39
N THR A 252 8.89 6.04 8.80
CA THR A 252 8.07 7.23 9.07
C THR A 252 7.52 7.87 7.78
N ALA A 253 8.29 7.87 6.69
CA ALA A 253 7.81 8.32 5.39
C ALA A 253 6.67 7.42 4.85
N LEU A 254 6.74 6.10 5.11
CA LEU A 254 5.65 5.18 4.81
C LEU A 254 4.41 5.44 5.68
N LEU A 255 4.56 5.69 6.99
CA LEU A 255 3.43 6.12 7.83
C LEU A 255 2.77 7.41 7.32
N ILE A 256 3.55 8.40 6.88
CA ILE A 256 3.02 9.64 6.29
C ILE A 256 2.24 9.32 5.01
N ALA A 257 2.77 8.46 4.13
CA ALA A 257 2.08 8.03 2.92
C ALA A 257 0.79 7.26 3.25
N CYS A 258 0.81 6.35 4.23
CA CYS A 258 -0.38 5.61 4.64
C CYS A 258 -1.49 6.56 5.08
N LYS A 259 -1.18 7.57 5.90
CA LYS A 259 -2.16 8.58 6.33
C LYS A 259 -2.66 9.52 5.23
N PHE A 260 -2.12 9.42 4.02
CA PHE A 260 -2.50 10.23 2.85
C PHE A 260 -3.26 9.41 1.80
N GLU A 261 -2.89 8.14 1.57
CA GLU A 261 -3.44 7.27 0.52
C GLU A 261 -4.39 6.17 1.05
N GLU A 262 -4.21 5.70 2.29
CA GLU A 262 -4.97 4.56 2.82
C GLU A 262 -6.29 4.98 3.46
N ARG A 263 -7.34 4.18 3.24
CA ARG A 263 -8.62 4.33 3.94
C ARG A 263 -8.47 4.11 5.46
N CYS A 264 -7.62 3.17 5.85
CA CYS A 264 -7.38 2.74 7.23
C CYS A 264 -5.87 2.57 7.45
N PRO A 265 -5.10 3.65 7.67
CA PRO A 265 -3.65 3.57 7.86
C PRO A 265 -3.29 2.75 9.13
N PRO A 266 -2.23 1.92 9.09
CA PRO A 266 -1.78 1.20 10.29
C PRO A 266 -1.37 2.15 11.43
N PRO A 267 -1.62 1.77 12.70
CA PRO A 267 -1.19 2.56 13.86
C PRO A 267 0.33 2.65 13.97
N VAL A 268 0.79 3.69 14.67
CA VAL A 268 2.24 3.92 14.93
C VAL A 268 2.89 2.71 15.61
N GLU A 269 2.16 2.03 16.49
CA GLU A 269 2.57 0.79 17.15
C GLU A 269 3.07 -0.28 16.16
N ASP A 270 2.39 -0.47 15.03
CA ASP A 270 2.76 -1.49 14.03
C ASP A 270 4.05 -1.10 13.29
N PHE A 271 4.24 0.20 13.03
CA PHE A 271 5.49 0.73 12.47
C PHE A 271 6.69 0.60 13.42
N LEU A 272 6.48 0.63 14.74
CA LEU A 272 7.51 0.31 15.73
C LEU A 272 7.80 -1.20 15.78
N TYR A 273 6.74 -2.03 15.71
CA TYR A 273 6.83 -3.49 15.73
C TYR A 273 7.62 -4.05 14.54
N ILE A 274 7.37 -3.61 13.31
CA ILE A 274 8.15 -4.04 12.12
C ILE A 274 9.62 -3.62 12.20
N CYS A 275 9.93 -2.54 12.93
CA CYS A 275 11.31 -2.11 13.20
C CYS A 275 11.95 -2.86 14.39
N ASP A 276 11.38 -4.00 14.79
CA ASP A 276 11.77 -4.82 15.95
C ASP A 276 11.92 -4.01 17.25
N ASP A 277 11.03 -3.02 17.46
CA ASP A 277 11.02 -2.13 18.63
C ASP A 277 12.34 -1.34 18.84
N ALA A 278 13.17 -1.20 17.80
CA ALA A 278 14.48 -0.51 17.84
C ALA A 278 14.36 1.00 18.10
N TYR A 279 13.18 1.58 17.86
CA TYR A 279 12.86 3.00 18.01
C TYR A 279 11.65 3.17 18.94
N LYS A 280 11.52 4.32 19.61
CA LYS A 280 10.36 4.61 20.47
C LYS A 280 9.37 5.55 19.78
N ARG A 281 8.10 5.48 20.17
CA ARG A 281 7.02 6.37 19.69
C ARG A 281 7.40 7.86 19.61
N PRO A 282 8.07 8.48 20.61
CA PRO A 282 8.45 9.90 20.52
C PRO A 282 9.53 10.20 19.46
N GLU A 283 10.37 9.22 19.11
CA GLU A 283 11.43 9.38 18.10
C GLU A 283 10.81 9.36 16.70
N LEU A 284 9.91 8.40 16.44
CA LEU A 284 9.11 8.31 15.20
C LEU A 284 8.25 9.57 15.00
N ILE A 285 7.50 10.01 16.02
CA ILE A 285 6.68 11.24 15.93
C ILE A 285 7.55 12.50 15.73
N SER A 286 8.78 12.53 16.25
CA SER A 286 9.73 13.62 15.99
C SER A 286 10.20 13.63 14.54
N ILE A 287 10.55 12.47 13.97
CA ILE A 287 10.92 12.34 12.55
C ILE A 287 9.73 12.69 11.64
N GLU A 288 8.51 12.31 11.99
CA GLU A 288 7.30 12.66 11.24
C GLU A 288 7.13 14.19 11.13
N ALA A 289 7.19 14.86 12.29
CA ALA A 289 7.10 16.31 12.34
C ALA A 289 8.25 17.00 11.60
N ASN A 290 9.43 16.38 11.50
CA ASN A 290 10.58 16.92 10.77
C ASN A 290 10.44 16.72 9.25
N ILE A 291 10.00 15.55 8.77
CA ILE A 291 9.73 15.30 7.35
C ILE A 291 8.69 16.30 6.84
N LEU A 292 7.55 16.42 7.53
CA LEU A 292 6.47 17.32 7.13
C LEU A 292 6.91 18.80 7.08
N LYS A 293 7.72 19.26 8.05
CA LYS A 293 8.29 20.63 8.04
C LYS A 293 9.32 20.83 6.93
N THR A 294 10.24 19.90 6.73
CA THR A 294 11.27 19.97 5.67
C THR A 294 10.68 19.94 4.26
N LEU A 295 9.51 19.32 4.10
CA LEU A 295 8.73 19.31 2.85
C LEU A 295 7.67 20.43 2.79
N SER A 296 7.63 21.34 3.77
CA SER A 296 6.65 22.43 3.86
C SER A 296 5.18 21.97 3.74
N PHE A 297 4.89 20.74 4.17
CA PHE A 297 3.62 20.03 4.00
C PHE A 297 3.16 19.82 2.53
N ASP A 298 3.97 20.12 1.51
CA ASP A 298 3.63 19.90 0.10
C ASP A 298 3.87 18.43 -0.32
N ILE A 299 3.20 17.50 0.38
CA ILE A 299 3.42 16.04 0.30
C ILE A 299 2.60 15.33 -0.79
N ASN A 300 1.74 16.03 -1.53
CA ASN A 300 1.00 15.44 -2.65
C ASN A 300 1.93 15.34 -3.89
N ILE A 301 2.85 14.38 -3.88
CA ILE A 301 3.86 14.22 -4.92
C ILE A 301 3.30 13.36 -6.07
N PRO A 302 3.30 13.83 -7.34
CA PRO A 302 2.89 12.99 -8.45
C PRO A 302 3.82 11.78 -8.61
N ILE A 303 3.23 10.58 -8.57
CA ILE A 303 3.96 9.31 -8.59
C ILE A 303 3.84 8.60 -9.95
N PRO A 304 4.89 7.88 -10.41
CA PRO A 304 4.88 7.17 -11.69
C PRO A 304 3.65 6.26 -11.88
N TYR A 305 3.25 5.53 -10.84
CA TYR A 305 2.20 4.52 -10.97
C TYR A 305 0.82 5.10 -11.36
N ARG A 306 0.50 6.33 -10.96
CA ARG A 306 -0.75 7.01 -11.38
C ARG A 306 -0.77 7.25 -12.90
N PHE A 307 0.34 7.73 -13.45
CA PHE A 307 0.51 7.90 -14.91
C PHE A 307 0.49 6.54 -15.63
N LEU A 308 1.15 5.52 -15.09
CA LEU A 308 1.19 4.18 -15.69
C LEU A 308 -0.23 3.59 -15.86
N ARG A 309 -1.08 3.69 -14.83
CA ARG A 309 -2.49 3.25 -14.90
C ARG A 309 -3.26 3.97 -16.00
N ARG A 310 -3.05 5.29 -16.16
CA ARG A 310 -3.70 6.11 -17.21
C ARG A 310 -3.26 5.69 -18.62
N TYR A 311 -1.96 5.56 -18.85
CA TYR A 311 -1.41 5.21 -20.16
C TYR A 311 -1.72 3.75 -20.54
N ALA A 312 -1.80 2.83 -19.58
CA ALA A 312 -2.26 1.47 -19.80
C ALA A 312 -3.72 1.39 -20.30
N ARG A 313 -4.62 2.23 -19.77
CA ARG A 313 -6.01 2.33 -20.24
C ARG A 313 -6.12 2.84 -21.67
N CYS A 314 -5.19 3.68 -22.14
CA CYS A 314 -5.16 4.19 -23.52
C CYS A 314 -5.05 3.08 -24.60
N LEU A 315 -4.62 1.87 -24.22
CA LEU A 315 -4.53 0.70 -25.11
C LEU A 315 -5.36 -0.49 -24.63
N ASN A 316 -6.19 -0.32 -23.60
CA ASN A 316 -6.97 -1.39 -22.95
C ASN A 316 -6.13 -2.66 -22.67
N VAL A 317 -4.89 -2.48 -22.17
CA VAL A 317 -3.94 -3.60 -22.03
C VAL A 317 -4.37 -4.58 -20.94
N GLY A 318 -4.01 -5.86 -21.13
CA GLY A 318 -4.24 -6.89 -20.12
C GLY A 318 -3.59 -6.56 -18.76
N MET A 319 -4.22 -7.03 -17.68
CA MET A 319 -3.72 -6.83 -16.32
C MET A 319 -2.32 -7.42 -16.10
N ASP A 320 -1.95 -8.45 -16.86
CA ASP A 320 -0.60 -9.03 -16.88
C ASP A 320 0.45 -8.06 -17.44
N THR A 321 0.07 -7.27 -18.46
CA THR A 321 0.92 -6.28 -19.13
C THR A 321 1.07 -5.02 -18.27
N LEU A 322 -0.03 -4.55 -17.64
CA LEU A 322 0.04 -3.51 -16.62
C LEU A 322 0.90 -3.97 -15.42
N THR A 323 0.81 -5.23 -15.01
CA THR A 323 1.61 -5.78 -13.90
C THR A 323 3.09 -5.91 -14.27
N LEU A 324 3.41 -6.31 -15.51
CA LEU A 324 4.78 -6.29 -16.03
C LEU A 324 5.37 -4.87 -16.08
N ALA A 325 4.59 -3.88 -16.53
CA ALA A 325 5.01 -2.48 -16.50
C ALA A 325 5.17 -1.97 -15.05
N ARG A 326 4.34 -2.41 -14.10
CA ARG A 326 4.46 -2.08 -12.67
C ARG A 326 5.72 -2.71 -12.05
N PHE A 327 6.06 -3.95 -12.43
CA PHE A 327 7.31 -4.61 -12.04
C PHE A 327 8.54 -3.79 -12.45
N PHE A 328 8.63 -3.39 -13.73
CA PHE A 328 9.73 -2.54 -14.21
C PHE A 328 9.78 -1.19 -13.47
N CYS A 329 8.62 -0.62 -13.17
CA CYS A 329 8.50 0.63 -12.46
C CYS A 329 8.85 0.50 -10.95
N GLU A 330 8.60 -0.63 -10.30
CA GLU A 330 9.03 -0.88 -8.92
C GLU A 330 10.53 -1.19 -8.84
N MET A 331 11.07 -1.99 -9.77
CA MET A 331 12.52 -2.21 -9.87
C MET A 331 13.29 -0.88 -9.98
N SER A 332 12.73 0.10 -10.69
CA SER A 332 13.32 1.45 -10.81
C SER A 332 13.37 2.24 -9.50
N LEU A 333 12.63 1.85 -8.45
CA LEU A 333 12.61 2.58 -7.17
C LEU A 333 13.91 2.41 -6.40
N MET A 334 14.50 1.21 -6.40
CA MET A 334 15.73 0.91 -5.63
C MET A 334 16.93 1.74 -6.11
N GLU A 335 16.96 2.02 -7.41
CA GLU A 335 18.03 2.73 -8.12
C GLU A 335 18.02 4.23 -7.81
N ILE A 336 19.14 4.75 -7.27
CA ILE A 336 19.37 6.19 -7.13
C ILE A 336 19.27 6.91 -8.48
N ASP A 337 19.58 6.19 -9.55
CA ASP A 337 19.75 6.68 -10.91
C ASP A 337 18.44 6.99 -11.66
N PHE A 338 17.27 6.66 -11.08
CA PHE A 338 15.95 7.10 -11.56
C PHE A 338 15.30 8.18 -10.70
N VAL A 339 15.94 8.64 -9.62
CA VAL A 339 15.42 9.71 -8.75
C VAL A 339 15.19 11.02 -9.51
N GLU A 340 16.05 11.30 -10.51
CA GLU A 340 15.98 12.48 -11.38
C GLU A 340 14.88 12.42 -12.45
N GLU A 341 14.32 11.23 -12.72
CA GLU A 341 13.32 11.08 -13.78
C GLU A 341 11.91 11.54 -13.35
N ARG A 342 11.22 12.15 -14.31
CA ARG A 342 9.79 12.52 -14.19
C ARG A 342 8.95 11.25 -14.09
N GLY A 343 7.95 11.27 -13.22
CA GLY A 343 7.06 10.12 -13.01
C GLY A 343 6.29 9.74 -14.26
N SER A 344 5.82 10.72 -15.04
CA SER A 344 5.14 10.47 -16.32
C SER A 344 6.07 9.84 -17.38
N ARG A 345 7.32 10.30 -17.46
CA ARG A 345 8.34 9.79 -18.40
C ARG A 345 8.79 8.38 -18.04
N LEU A 346 9.04 8.12 -16.75
CA LEU A 346 9.40 6.81 -16.22
C LEU A 346 8.25 5.79 -16.43
N ALA A 347 7.01 6.17 -16.13
CA ALA A 347 5.83 5.37 -16.40
C ALA A 347 5.68 5.02 -17.88
N SER A 348 5.91 6.00 -18.76
CA SER A 348 5.87 5.83 -20.22
C SER A 348 6.95 4.85 -20.71
N ALA A 349 8.17 4.97 -20.21
CA ALA A 349 9.28 4.05 -20.53
C ALA A 349 9.00 2.61 -20.07
N CYS A 350 8.49 2.43 -18.85
CA CYS A 350 8.09 1.12 -18.32
C CYS A 350 6.95 0.49 -19.13
N LEU A 351 5.95 1.26 -19.55
CA LEU A 351 4.86 0.77 -20.39
C LEU A 351 5.36 0.38 -21.78
N LEU A 352 6.17 1.21 -22.43
CA LEU A 352 6.77 0.91 -23.73
C LEU A 352 7.57 -0.40 -23.70
N MET A 353 8.41 -0.57 -22.68
CA MET A 353 9.20 -1.80 -22.53
C MET A 353 8.31 -3.03 -22.30
N ALA A 354 7.20 -2.90 -21.55
CA ALA A 354 6.24 -3.99 -21.34
C ALA A 354 5.46 -4.36 -22.61
N LEU A 355 5.01 -3.36 -23.40
CA LEU A 355 4.36 -3.56 -24.69
C LEU A 355 5.26 -4.33 -25.66
N VAL A 356 6.52 -3.93 -25.80
CA VAL A 356 7.49 -4.59 -26.68
C VAL A 356 7.82 -6.00 -26.16
N THR A 357 7.99 -6.19 -24.84
CA THR A 357 8.21 -7.52 -24.22
C THR A 357 7.03 -8.48 -24.46
N LYS A 358 5.80 -7.97 -24.49
CA LYS A 358 4.57 -8.74 -24.77
C LYS A 358 4.22 -8.83 -26.26
N ASN A 359 5.03 -8.25 -27.15
CA ASN A 359 4.78 -8.14 -28.59
C ASN A 359 3.42 -7.47 -28.94
N LEU A 360 3.04 -6.44 -28.16
CA LEU A 360 1.82 -5.65 -28.33
C LEU A 360 2.03 -4.35 -29.12
N GLY A 361 3.21 -4.17 -29.72
CA GLY A 361 3.58 -2.98 -30.50
C GLY A 361 4.52 -2.02 -29.74
N GLY A 362 4.60 -0.79 -30.27
CA GLY A 362 5.47 0.28 -29.75
C GLY A 362 4.69 1.53 -29.32
N TRP A 363 5.36 2.69 -29.30
CA TRP A 363 4.78 3.94 -28.79
C TRP A 363 3.89 4.66 -29.82
N CYS A 364 2.62 4.28 -29.87
CA CYS A 364 1.63 4.74 -30.85
C CYS A 364 1.07 6.17 -30.58
N PRO A 365 0.36 6.79 -31.55
CA PRO A 365 -0.10 8.18 -31.43
C PRO A 365 -0.99 8.50 -30.22
N ILE A 366 -1.86 7.58 -29.79
CA ILE A 366 -2.71 7.81 -28.60
C ILE A 366 -1.90 7.88 -27.30
N LEU A 367 -0.80 7.12 -27.20
CA LEU A 367 0.15 7.24 -26.10
C LEU A 367 0.97 8.53 -26.21
N GLN A 368 1.36 8.94 -27.41
CA GLN A 368 2.03 10.23 -27.63
C GLN A 368 1.12 11.40 -27.22
N PHE A 369 -0.18 11.35 -27.53
CA PHE A 369 -1.17 12.36 -27.14
C PHE A 369 -1.35 12.46 -25.61
N HIS A 370 -1.68 11.36 -24.93
CA HIS A 370 -1.95 11.39 -23.47
C HIS A 370 -0.69 11.54 -22.61
N SER A 371 0.48 11.10 -23.10
CA SER A 371 1.74 11.26 -22.35
C SER A 371 2.47 12.56 -22.68
N GLY A 372 2.32 13.10 -23.89
CA GLY A 372 3.14 14.19 -24.41
C GLY A 372 4.64 13.85 -24.45
N TYR A 373 4.99 12.63 -24.87
CA TYR A 373 6.35 12.14 -25.11
C TYR A 373 6.44 11.33 -26.41
N GLN A 374 7.51 11.56 -27.16
CA GLN A 374 7.88 10.78 -28.35
C GLN A 374 8.84 9.64 -28.00
N VAL A 375 9.02 8.68 -28.93
CA VAL A 375 9.97 7.56 -28.79
C VAL A 375 11.39 8.06 -28.44
N SER A 376 11.82 9.17 -29.05
CA SER A 376 13.09 9.86 -28.78
C SER A 376 13.30 10.18 -27.30
N ASP A 377 12.23 10.57 -26.61
CA ASP A 377 12.28 11.12 -25.26
C ASP A 377 12.33 9.99 -24.22
N LEU A 378 11.72 8.85 -24.55
CA LEU A 378 11.70 7.64 -23.73
C LEU A 378 12.97 6.79 -23.92
N LYS A 379 13.59 6.84 -25.11
CA LYS A 379 14.75 6.03 -25.50
C LYS A 379 15.90 5.98 -24.47
N PRO A 380 16.32 7.08 -23.82
CA PRO A 380 17.35 7.02 -22.78
C PRO A 380 16.90 6.23 -21.54
N VAL A 381 15.67 6.43 -21.09
CA VAL A 381 15.10 5.81 -19.89
C VAL A 381 14.88 4.31 -20.11
N VAL A 382 14.34 3.92 -21.28
CA VAL A 382 14.13 2.51 -21.63
C VAL A 382 15.45 1.74 -21.70
N ARG A 383 16.50 2.32 -22.29
CA ARG A 383 17.86 1.72 -22.30
C ARG A 383 18.42 1.54 -20.89
N LYS A 384 18.23 2.53 -20.02
CA LYS A 384 18.67 2.48 -18.62
C LYS A 384 17.96 1.38 -17.83
N LEU A 385 16.62 1.29 -17.98
CA LEU A 385 15.80 0.25 -17.37
C LEU A 385 16.22 -1.16 -17.83
N HIS A 386 16.44 -1.33 -19.14
CA HIS A 386 16.90 -2.60 -19.71
C HIS A 386 18.26 -3.03 -19.16
N SER A 387 19.24 -2.12 -19.15
CA SER A 387 20.58 -2.36 -18.60
C SER A 387 20.57 -2.81 -17.14
N ILE A 388 19.66 -2.25 -16.32
CA ILE A 388 19.52 -2.59 -14.90
C ILE A 388 18.81 -3.93 -14.71
N LEU A 389 17.79 -4.23 -15.53
CA LEU A 389 17.12 -5.54 -15.51
C LEU A 389 17.99 -6.68 -16.03
N GLN A 390 18.95 -6.38 -16.93
CA GLN A 390 19.95 -7.31 -17.47
C GLN A 390 21.10 -7.59 -16.48
N ALA A 391 21.35 -6.70 -15.51
CA ALA A 391 22.35 -6.91 -14.48
C ALA A 391 22.04 -8.19 -13.66
N PRO A 392 23.06 -8.92 -13.18
CA PRO A 392 22.84 -10.08 -12.32
C PRO A 392 22.08 -9.66 -11.06
N SER A 393 21.10 -10.46 -10.66
CA SER A 393 20.31 -10.18 -9.45
C SER A 393 21.22 -10.17 -8.22
N ASP A 394 21.18 -9.09 -7.44
CA ASP A 394 21.80 -9.07 -6.11
C ASP A 394 21.11 -10.14 -5.23
N ASP A 395 21.91 -10.94 -4.53
CA ASP A 395 21.39 -11.98 -3.65
C ASP A 395 20.63 -11.42 -2.43
N ASN A 396 20.81 -10.14 -2.11
CA ASN A 396 20.22 -9.43 -0.97
C ASN A 396 18.96 -8.63 -1.33
N LEU A 397 18.83 -8.15 -2.58
CA LEU A 397 17.74 -7.27 -3.05
C LEU A 397 16.76 -8.05 -3.92
N LYS A 398 16.01 -8.95 -3.29
CA LYS A 398 15.13 -9.93 -3.96
C LYS A 398 13.64 -9.68 -3.79
N THR A 399 13.21 -8.82 -2.87
CA THR A 399 11.79 -8.74 -2.49
C THR A 399 10.90 -8.35 -3.67
N ILE A 400 11.30 -7.35 -4.47
CA ILE A 400 10.54 -6.97 -5.68
C ILE A 400 10.47 -8.13 -6.69
N ARG A 401 11.58 -8.83 -6.98
CA ARG A 401 11.57 -9.97 -7.91
C ARG A 401 10.73 -11.13 -7.35
N ASN A 402 10.79 -11.42 -6.05
CA ASN A 402 9.98 -12.46 -5.41
C ASN A 402 8.48 -12.14 -5.49
N LYS A 403 8.06 -10.93 -5.09
CA LYS A 403 6.70 -10.39 -5.21
C LYS A 403 6.14 -10.64 -6.61
N TYR A 404 6.84 -10.15 -7.64
CA TYR A 404 6.40 -10.26 -9.03
C TYR A 404 6.66 -11.63 -9.67
N SER A 405 7.28 -12.58 -8.97
CA SER A 405 7.34 -14.00 -9.35
C SER A 405 6.13 -14.78 -8.83
N HIS A 406 5.31 -14.20 -7.95
CA HIS A 406 4.12 -14.86 -7.41
C HIS A 406 2.94 -14.83 -8.40
N LYS A 407 2.06 -15.84 -8.32
CA LYS A 407 0.94 -16.06 -9.26
C LYS A 407 -0.10 -14.94 -9.26
N VAL A 408 -0.28 -14.26 -8.13
CA VAL A 408 -1.15 -13.06 -8.03
C VAL A 408 -0.66 -11.92 -8.93
N PHE A 409 0.65 -11.87 -9.21
CA PHE A 409 1.28 -10.90 -10.11
C PHE A 409 1.59 -11.49 -11.50
N PHE A 410 0.86 -12.54 -11.91
CA PHE A 410 1.01 -13.24 -13.21
C PHE A 410 2.42 -13.79 -13.49
N GLU A 411 3.23 -14.01 -12.44
CA GLU A 411 4.60 -14.53 -12.51
C GLU A 411 5.54 -13.69 -13.43
N VAL A 412 5.23 -12.40 -13.63
CA VAL A 412 5.88 -11.54 -14.65
C VAL A 412 7.38 -11.33 -14.47
N ALA A 413 7.92 -11.43 -13.25
CA ALA A 413 9.37 -11.37 -13.03
C ALA A 413 10.12 -12.64 -13.52
N SER A 414 9.39 -13.72 -13.82
CA SER A 414 9.91 -14.94 -14.44
C SER A 414 9.93 -14.89 -15.98
N LEU A 415 9.40 -13.82 -16.60
CA LEU A 415 9.47 -13.64 -18.04
C LEU A 415 10.91 -13.30 -18.47
N PRO A 416 11.38 -13.80 -19.63
CA PRO A 416 12.68 -13.41 -20.16
C PRO A 416 12.70 -11.91 -20.48
N LEU A 417 13.81 -11.24 -20.15
CA LEU A 417 14.02 -9.85 -20.56
C LEU A 417 14.05 -9.77 -22.10
N VAL A 418 13.37 -8.77 -22.65
CA VAL A 418 13.30 -8.55 -24.10
C VAL A 418 14.69 -8.41 -24.72
N ASP A 419 14.89 -9.01 -25.89
CA ASP A 419 16.14 -8.89 -26.64
C ASP A 419 16.42 -7.42 -27.02
N ILE A 420 17.65 -6.97 -26.81
CA ILE A 420 18.04 -5.58 -27.02
C ILE A 420 17.88 -5.12 -28.47
N ASN A 421 17.99 -6.01 -29.45
CA ASN A 421 17.80 -5.69 -30.87
C ASN A 421 16.31 -5.54 -31.22
N VAL A 422 15.42 -6.28 -30.54
CA VAL A 422 13.97 -6.09 -30.65
C VAL A 422 13.57 -4.75 -30.01
N LEU A 423 14.12 -4.45 -28.84
CA LEU A 423 13.88 -3.19 -28.13
C LEU A 423 14.42 -1.98 -28.92
N GLU A 424 15.65 -2.05 -29.45
CA GLU A 424 16.21 -0.97 -30.28
C GLU A 424 15.45 -0.74 -31.58
N LYS A 425 14.87 -1.78 -32.20
CA LYS A 425 13.97 -1.62 -33.35
C LYS A 425 12.72 -0.84 -32.97
N ALA A 426 12.06 -1.17 -31.86
CA ALA A 426 10.91 -0.42 -31.35
C ALA A 426 11.28 1.02 -30.92
N LEU A 427 12.54 1.24 -30.53
CA LEU A 427 13.11 2.57 -30.25
C LEU A 427 13.69 3.27 -31.49
N ALA A 428 13.54 2.70 -32.70
CA ALA A 428 13.98 3.28 -33.97
C ALA A 428 12.84 3.39 -35.00
N SER A 429 11.72 2.73 -34.77
CA SER A 429 10.45 2.97 -35.45
C SER A 429 9.80 4.26 -34.92
N SER A 430 10.19 5.40 -35.49
CA SER A 430 9.65 6.74 -35.23
C SER A 430 9.66 7.58 -36.51
#